data_AF-A0A072UIZ5-F1
#
_entry.id   AF-A0A072UIZ5-F1
#
_cell.length_a   1.000
_cell.length_b   1.000
_cell.length_c   1.000
_cell.angle_alpha   90.00
_cell.angle_beta   90.00
_cell.angle_gamma   90.00
#
_symmetry.space_group_name_H-M   'P 1'
#
loop_
_entity.id
_entity.type
_entity.pdbx_description
1 polymer ?
#
loop_
_entity_poly.entity_id
_entity_poly.type
_entity_poly.pdbx_seq_one_letter_code
_entity_poly.pdbx_strand_id
1 'polypeptide(L)'
;MRKVGNGGDTSFWKDVWVTNEPLKEAFPRLLSLSLNQEVKVAEVCFEEGERWRLGWRRELFEWKKESLLLLIGRLNGVVLRDNVDRWYWKPEKEGVFS
;
A
#
# COMPACT_ATOMS: atom_id res chain seq x y z
N MET A 1 -5.22 4.21 -10.54
CA MET A 1 -5.12 3.98 -9.08
C MET A 1 -6.12 2.91 -8.69
N ARG A 2 -5.79 1.99 -7.79
CA ARG A 2 -6.75 1.07 -7.18
C ARG A 2 -7.52 1.80 -6.09
N LYS A 3 -8.85 1.73 -6.15
CA LYS A 3 -9.72 2.05 -5.02
C LYS A 3 -9.92 0.76 -4.23
N VAL A 4 -9.25 0.67 -3.09
CA VAL A 4 -9.31 -0.51 -2.23
C VAL A 4 -10.70 -0.60 -1.58
N GLY A 5 -11.29 -1.78 -1.69
CA GLY A 5 -12.45 -2.20 -0.92
C GLY A 5 -11.98 -3.22 0.10
N ASN A 6 -12.12 -4.51 -0.20
CA ASN A 6 -11.71 -5.61 0.67
C ASN A 6 -10.21 -5.93 0.57
N GLY A 7 -9.50 -5.38 -0.41
CA GLY A 7 -8.05 -5.55 -0.58
C GLY A 7 -7.63 -6.91 -1.16
N GLY A 8 -8.57 -7.74 -1.62
CA GLY A 8 -8.28 -9.09 -2.13
C GLY A 8 -7.58 -9.08 -3.50
N ASP A 9 -7.86 -8.06 -4.32
CA ASP A 9 -7.29 -7.98 -5.67
C ASP A 9 -6.10 -7.00 -5.76
N THR A 10 -5.94 -6.15 -4.76
CA THR A 10 -4.90 -5.12 -4.70
C THR A 10 -3.60 -5.65 -4.09
N SER A 11 -2.50 -5.58 -4.85
CA SER A 11 -1.16 -5.82 -4.32
C SER A 11 -0.75 -4.69 -3.37
N PHE A 12 -0.30 -5.06 -2.17
CA PHE A 12 0.19 -4.09 -1.19
C PHE A 12 1.37 -3.28 -1.75
N TRP A 13 2.34 -3.96 -2.38
CA TRP A 13 3.56 -3.29 -2.84
C TRP A 13 3.46 -2.71 -4.25
N LYS A 14 2.79 -3.41 -5.17
CA LYS A 14 2.95 -3.17 -6.61
C LYS A 14 1.87 -2.28 -7.22
N ASP A 15 0.70 -2.22 -6.60
CA ASP A 15 -0.38 -1.36 -7.09
C ASP A 15 -0.26 0.06 -6.52
N VAL A 16 -0.76 1.04 -7.27
CA VAL A 16 -0.95 2.41 -6.78
C VAL A 16 -2.29 2.47 -6.05
N TRP A 17 -2.29 2.45 -4.71
CA TRP A 17 -3.54 2.35 -3.95
C TRP A 17 -3.64 3.26 -2.71
N VAL A 18 -2.52 3.52 -2.02
CA VAL A 18 -2.47 4.40 -0.84
C VAL A 18 -1.64 5.66 -1.05
N THR A 19 -0.80 5.69 -2.09
CA THR A 19 -0.02 6.87 -2.49
C THR A 19 -0.24 7.19 -3.96
N ASN A 20 0.47 8.20 -4.48
CA ASN A 20 0.46 8.53 -5.91
C ASN A 20 1.27 7.56 -6.77
N GLU A 21 2.10 6.72 -6.15
CA GLU A 21 2.92 5.70 -6.81
C GLU A 21 2.84 4.35 -6.05
N PRO A 22 3.34 3.25 -6.62
CA PRO A 22 3.39 1.97 -5.91
C PRO A 22 4.30 2.06 -4.68
N LEU A 23 3.95 1.37 -3.59
CA LEU A 23 4.79 1.34 -2.39
C LEU A 23 6.18 0.74 -2.65
N LYS A 24 6.33 -0.11 -3.68
CA LYS A 24 7.66 -0.60 -4.13
C LYS A 24 8.58 0.52 -4.61
N GLU A 25 8.05 1.59 -5.20
CA GLU A 25 8.82 2.73 -5.72
C GLU A 25 9.07 3.75 -4.61
N ALA A 26 8.08 4.00 -3.75
CA ALA A 26 8.21 4.91 -2.61
C ALA A 26 9.08 4.34 -1.47
N PHE A 27 9.07 3.02 -1.26
CA PHE A 27 9.77 2.35 -0.16
C PHE A 27 10.56 1.11 -0.61
N PRO A 28 11.48 1.23 -1.60
CA PRO A 28 12.18 0.08 -2.18
C PRO A 28 13.04 -0.67 -1.16
N ARG A 29 13.57 0.05 -0.16
CA ARG A 29 14.33 -0.55 0.94
C ARG A 29 13.46 -1.43 1.83
N LEU A 30 12.23 -1.02 2.14
CA LEU A 30 11.30 -1.84 2.92
C LEU A 30 10.87 -3.07 2.12
N LEU A 31 10.56 -2.91 0.82
CA LEU A 31 10.25 -4.04 -0.07
C LEU A 31 11.36 -5.11 -0.04
N SER A 32 12.63 -4.69 -0.15
CA SER A 32 13.77 -5.61 -0.12
C SER A 32 13.87 -6.44 1.16
N LEU A 33 13.24 -5.98 2.24
CA LEU A 33 13.21 -6.63 3.54
C LEU A 33 11.91 -7.37 3.78
N SER A 34 10.87 -7.14 2.98
CA SER A 34 9.59 -7.83 3.13
C SER A 34 9.77 -9.33 2.93
N LEU A 35 9.15 -10.12 3.81
CA LEU A 35 9.07 -11.57 3.65
C LEU A 35 8.25 -11.94 2.42
N ASN A 36 7.16 -11.21 2.16
CA ASN A 36 6.28 -11.42 1.02
C ASN A 36 6.10 -10.12 0.21
N GLN A 37 6.74 -10.08 -0.95
CA GLN A 37 6.68 -8.95 -1.89
C GLN A 37 5.44 -8.97 -2.79
N GLU A 38 4.73 -10.10 -2.86
CA GLU A 38 3.53 -10.31 -3.66
C GLU A 38 2.23 -10.17 -2.86
N VAL A 39 2.35 -9.83 -1.58
CA VAL A 39 1.24 -9.83 -0.63
C VAL A 39 0.12 -8.86 -1.04
N LYS A 40 -1.12 -9.30 -0.84
CA LYS A 40 -2.33 -8.51 -1.04
C LYS A 40 -2.62 -7.65 0.18
N VAL A 41 -3.38 -6.57 -0.02
CA VAL A 41 -3.77 -5.68 1.08
C VAL A 41 -4.59 -6.43 2.14
N ALA A 42 -5.49 -7.31 1.72
CA ALA A 42 -6.31 -8.12 2.62
C ALA A 42 -5.52 -9.07 3.53
N GLU A 43 -4.30 -9.47 3.13
CA GLU A 43 -3.49 -10.46 3.87
C GLU A 43 -2.67 -9.83 5.01
N VAL A 44 -2.43 -8.52 4.94
CA VAL A 44 -1.60 -7.78 5.91
C VAL A 44 -2.39 -6.80 6.75
N CYS A 45 -3.66 -6.59 6.41
CA CYS A 45 -4.56 -5.68 7.10
C CYS A 45 -5.52 -6.46 8.00
N PHE A 46 -5.60 -6.07 9.27
CA PHE A 46 -6.41 -6.69 10.31
C PHE A 46 -7.25 -5.62 11.00
N GLU A 47 -8.25 -6.04 11.77
CA GLU A 47 -9.14 -5.14 12.52
C GLU A 47 -9.73 -4.05 11.59
N GLU A 48 -10.34 -4.48 10.48
CA GLU A 48 -11.05 -3.62 9.51
C GLU A 48 -10.21 -2.51 8.84
N GLY A 49 -8.88 -2.50 8.96
CA GLY A 49 -8.07 -1.37 8.48
C GLY A 49 -7.09 -0.83 9.52
N GLU A 50 -7.35 -1.13 10.78
CA GLU A 50 -6.68 -0.44 11.90
C GLU A 50 -5.29 -0.99 12.19
N ARG A 51 -5.02 -2.26 11.84
CA ARG A 51 -3.73 -2.89 12.11
C ARG A 51 -3.07 -3.49 10.88
N TRP A 52 -1.76 -3.29 10.80
CA TRP A 52 -0.93 -3.78 9.70
C TRP A 52 0.13 -4.74 10.22
N ARG A 53 0.19 -5.95 9.67
CA ARG A 53 1.22 -6.95 10.00
C ARG A 53 2.12 -7.18 8.80
N LEU A 54 3.27 -6.52 8.80
CA LEU A 54 4.31 -6.70 7.79
C LEU A 54 5.42 -7.59 8.32
N GLY A 55 5.69 -8.69 7.63
CA GLY A 55 6.79 -9.60 7.95
C GLY A 55 8.12 -9.15 7.34
N TRP A 56 9.20 -9.20 8.12
CA TRP A 56 10.54 -8.76 7.69
C TRP A 56 11.56 -9.90 7.73
N ARG A 57 12.44 -9.99 6.74
CA ARG A 57 13.51 -11.00 6.61
C ARG A 57 14.61 -10.88 7.67
N ARG A 58 14.70 -9.73 8.32
CA ARG A 58 15.69 -9.37 9.35
C ARG A 58 15.17 -8.18 10.14
N GLU A 59 15.72 -7.99 11.35
CA GLU A 59 15.38 -6.84 12.19
C GLU A 59 15.60 -5.51 11.47
N LEU A 60 14.71 -4.55 11.74
CA LEU A 60 14.81 -3.21 11.20
C LEU A 60 15.73 -2.37 12.09
N PHE A 61 16.92 -2.06 11.58
CA PHE A 61 17.83 -1.08 12.18
C PHE A 61 17.19 0.31 12.32
N GLU A 62 17.67 1.15 13.24
CA GLU A 62 17.11 2.47 13.56
C GLU A 62 16.78 3.33 12.33
N TRP A 63 17.70 3.48 11.38
CA TRP A 63 17.48 4.28 10.17
C TRP A 63 16.36 3.73 9.25
N LYS A 64 16.01 2.44 9.37
CA LYS A 64 14.88 1.84 8.64
C LYS A 64 13.55 2.06 9.36
N LYS A 65 13.59 2.33 10.67
CA LYS A 65 12.38 2.63 11.45
C LYS A 65 11.73 3.92 10.97
N GLU A 66 12.51 4.93 10.56
CA GLU A 66 11.97 6.16 9.96
C GLU A 66 11.15 5.88 8.70
N SER A 67 11.68 5.07 7.78
CA SER A 67 10.94 4.66 6.57
C SER A 67 9.68 3.86 6.92
N LEU A 68 9.74 2.99 7.92
CA LEU A 68 8.58 2.26 8.41
C LEU A 68 7.53 3.21 9.01
N LEU A 69 7.94 4.18 9.83
CA LEU A 69 7.05 5.17 10.42
C LEU A 69 6.34 5.99 9.34
N LEU A 70 7.06 6.39 8.29
CA LEU A 70 6.46 7.05 7.12
C LEU A 70 5.44 6.15 6.43
N LEU A 71 5.74 4.87 6.23
CA LEU A 71 4.80 3.91 5.66
C LEU A 71 3.54 3.77 6.53
N ILE A 72 3.70 3.54 7.83
CA ILE A 72 2.56 3.45 8.78
C ILE A 72 1.74 4.74 8.75
N GLY A 73 2.39 5.91 8.66
CA GLY A 73 1.72 7.20 8.51
C GLY A 73 0.89 7.31 7.22
N ARG A 74 1.30 6.64 6.13
CA ARG A 74 0.49 6.55 4.88
C ARG A 74 -0.68 5.60 5.02
N LEU A 75 -0.50 4.51 5.76
CA LEU A 75 -1.54 3.50 5.99
C LEU A 75 -2.59 3.95 7.01
N ASN A 76 -2.27 4.94 7.84
CA ASN A 76 -3.20 5.49 8.82
C ASN A 76 -4.45 6.07 8.12
N GLY A 77 -5.63 5.65 8.58
CA GLY A 77 -6.92 6.05 8.02
C GLY A 77 -7.39 5.22 6.82
N VAL A 78 -6.60 4.22 6.39
CA VAL A 78 -7.10 3.20 5.46
C VAL A 78 -8.08 2.31 6.19
N VAL A 79 -9.30 2.21 5.67
CA VAL A 79 -10.36 1.32 6.18
C VAL A 79 -10.77 0.38 5.06
N LEU A 80 -10.65 -0.92 5.30
CA LEU A 80 -11.13 -1.93 4.36
C LEU A 80 -12.63 -2.08 4.50
N ARG A 81 -13.31 -2.31 3.38
CA ARG A 81 -14.76 -2.44 3.31
C ARG A 81 -15.11 -3.76 2.64
N ASP A 82 -16.28 -4.29 2.95
CA ASP A 82 -16.76 -5.57 2.38
C ASP A 82 -17.22 -5.45 0.91
N ASN A 83 -16.61 -4.58 0.12
CA ASN A 83 -16.85 -4.45 -1.30
C ASN A 83 -15.61 -4.85 -2.09
N VAL A 84 -15.80 -5.38 -3.29
CA VAL A 84 -14.67 -5.68 -4.18
C VAL A 84 -13.85 -4.44 -4.51
N ASP A 85 -12.55 -4.66 -4.71
CA ASP A 85 -11.61 -3.64 -5.18
C ASP A 85 -12.01 -3.12 -6.56
N ARG A 86 -11.75 -1.84 -6.83
CA ARG A 86 -12.12 -1.21 -8.11
C ARG A 86 -10.96 -0.44 -8.70
N TRP A 87 -10.99 -0.29 -10.02
CA TRP A 87 -10.13 0.67 -10.70
C TRP A 87 -10.70 2.07 -10.57
N TYR A 88 -9.84 3.01 -10.17
CA TYR A 88 -10.11 4.42 -10.22
C TYR A 88 -9.17 5.06 -11.25
N TRP A 89 -9.77 5.51 -12.33
CA TRP A 89 -9.12 6.37 -13.32
C TRP A 89 -9.24 7.81 -12.81
N LYS A 90 -8.12 8.44 -12.46
CA LYS A 90 -8.10 9.91 -12.40
C LYS A 90 -8.14 10.38 -13.85
N PRO A 91 -9.20 11.06 -14.33
CA PRO A 91 -9.06 11.80 -15.58
C PRO A 91 -7.95 12.83 -15.36
N GLU A 92 -6.94 12.82 -16.21
CA GLU A 92 -5.94 13.89 -16.24
C GLU A 92 -6.70 15.21 -16.44
N LYS A 93 -6.59 16.10 -15.46
CA LYS A 93 -6.96 17.49 -15.70
C LYS A 93 -5.85 18.07 -16.56
N GLU A 94 -6.15 18.20 -17.84
CA GLU A 94 -5.62 19.13 -18.84
C GLU A 94 -5.13 18.46 -20.12
N GLY A 95 -5.68 18.98 -21.22
CA GLY A 95 -5.41 18.60 -22.59
C GLY A 95 -6.58 19.05 -23.45
N VAL A 96 -6.71 20.37 -23.65
CA VAL A 96 -7.60 20.92 -24.69
C VAL A 96 -7.20 20.27 -26.00
N PHE A 97 -8.07 19.44 -26.57
CA PHE A 97 -7.90 18.96 -27.92
C PHE A 97 -8.26 20.12 -28.87
N SER A 98 -7.27 20.60 -29.63
CA SER A 98 -7.49 21.43 -30.82
C SER A 98 -7.59 20.54 -32.05
#